data_AF-A0A0C3GTQ8-F1
#
_entry.id   AF-A0A0C3GTQ8-F1
#
_cell.length_a   1.000
_cell.length_b   1.000
_cell.length_c   1.000
_cell.angle_alpha   90.00
_cell.angle_beta   90.00
_cell.angle_gamma   90.00
#
_symmetry.space_group_name_H-M   'P 1'
#
loop_
_entity.id
_entity.type
_entity.pdbx_description
1 polymer ?
#
loop_
_entity_poly.entity_id
_entity_poly.type
_entity_poly.pdbx_seq_one_letter_code
_entity_poly.pdbx_strand_id
1 'polypeptide(L)'
;MPLDRPIPAFYCCYLLRSTVRHSSVYVGSTPNPVRRLGQHNGLAKGGANRTARPSLRPWEMTCIVTGFPSQIAALQFEWAWQNPHITQHIPPESRIQLSTQKKKNGQPKRPRHGVTSLLSNLHLLLRVPSFSRWPLEIRFFSQDVHMAWLEWSQAVVQPLRSSISVIEDFPSNSTTGKESNDIPHAKKRKMDHGVGSLDIGYENHMAYVAKGREMVEFEREGKCTLCKHDLGHDAGIYAICPNRECESVTHLTCLGKHFAEDADSVVPIKGNCPSCNTELRWVDIVKEVTLRLRGQKEVEKLLKVKRVKKDVTSSQAAIETYDDELSEEEIQRDIEEELEFWHKFDATGTKANSDGIWHDIDNSDDSDTRSTTSTRMLTENAAPKASKAGTLRTVVEDSEWEDALVVD
;
A
#
# COMPACT_ATOMS: atom_id res chain seq x y z
N MET A 1 4.92 -0.63 -19.47
CA MET A 1 5.40 0.26 -18.37
C MET A 1 4.38 0.15 -17.23
N PRO A 2 4.75 0.28 -15.94
CA PRO A 2 3.82 0.14 -14.82
C PRO A 2 2.69 1.21 -14.77
N LEU A 3 2.61 2.09 -15.77
CA LEU A 3 1.54 3.07 -15.97
C LEU A 3 0.40 2.55 -16.85
N ASP A 4 0.46 1.31 -17.37
CA ASP A 4 -0.54 0.78 -18.31
C ASP A 4 -1.84 0.31 -17.62
N ARG A 5 -1.89 0.31 -16.29
CA ARG A 5 -3.07 -0.09 -15.50
C ARG A 5 -3.79 1.10 -14.86
N PRO A 6 -5.12 1.03 -14.65
CA PRO A 6 -5.84 2.03 -13.90
C PRO A 6 -5.49 2.00 -12.41
N ILE A 7 -5.83 3.06 -11.67
CA ILE A 7 -5.73 3.05 -10.20
C ILE A 7 -6.63 1.92 -9.66
N PRO A 8 -6.12 1.00 -8.83
CA PRO A 8 -6.90 -0.13 -8.35
C PRO A 8 -8.21 0.29 -7.67
N ALA A 9 -9.25 -0.52 -7.86
CA ALA A 9 -10.49 -0.46 -7.10
C ALA A 9 -10.17 -0.48 -5.60
N PHE A 10 -9.43 -1.52 -5.22
CA PHE A 10 -9.01 -1.80 -3.87
C PHE A 10 -7.59 -2.36 -3.85
N TYR A 11 -6.80 -1.89 -2.90
CA TYR A 11 -5.55 -2.50 -2.48
C TYR A 11 -5.33 -2.12 -1.02
N CYS A 12 -4.83 -3.07 -0.21
CA CYS A 12 -4.55 -2.80 1.18
C CYS A 12 -3.21 -3.33 1.65
N CYS A 13 -2.69 -2.72 2.70
CA CYS A 13 -1.71 -3.31 3.61
C CYS A 13 -2.46 -3.74 4.87
N TYR A 14 -2.09 -4.87 5.46
CA TYR A 14 -2.84 -5.47 6.56
C TYR A 14 -1.94 -5.92 7.72
N LEU A 15 -2.50 -5.88 8.93
CA LEU A 15 -1.91 -6.47 10.14
C LEU A 15 -2.67 -7.76 10.51
N LEU A 16 -1.99 -8.89 10.42
CA LEU A 16 -2.46 -10.14 10.99
C LEU A 16 -1.96 -10.34 12.42
N ARG A 17 -2.80 -11.01 13.19
CA ARG A 17 -2.49 -11.55 14.51
C ARG A 17 -2.94 -13.01 14.57
N SER A 18 -2.15 -13.87 15.20
CA SER A 18 -2.60 -15.22 15.53
C SER A 18 -3.57 -15.16 16.70
N THR A 19 -4.74 -15.80 16.57
CA THR A 19 -5.71 -15.89 17.68
C THR A 19 -5.26 -16.85 18.78
N VAL A 20 -4.33 -17.75 18.48
CA VAL A 20 -3.74 -18.69 19.46
C VAL A 20 -2.63 -17.99 20.26
N ARG A 21 -1.84 -17.14 19.61
CA ARG A 21 -0.74 -16.41 20.23
C ARG A 21 -0.73 -14.96 19.76
N HIS A 22 -1.34 -14.07 20.53
CA HIS A 22 -1.51 -12.66 20.14
C HIS A 22 -0.19 -11.90 19.94
N SER A 23 0.94 -12.40 20.47
CA SER A 23 2.28 -11.85 20.21
C SER A 23 2.82 -12.20 18.81
N SER A 24 2.23 -13.17 18.11
CA SER A 24 2.60 -13.56 16.76
C SER A 24 1.82 -12.71 15.76
N VAL A 25 2.55 -11.80 15.12
CA VAL A 25 2.02 -10.84 14.15
C VAL A 25 2.68 -10.98 12.78
N TYR A 26 1.97 -10.54 11.75
CA TYR A 26 2.45 -10.50 10.36
C TYR A 26 1.87 -9.29 9.64
N VAL A 27 2.69 -8.62 8.83
CA VAL A 27 2.24 -7.52 7.96
C VAL A 27 2.36 -7.98 6.52
N GLY A 28 1.34 -7.72 5.70
CA GLY A 28 1.37 -8.01 4.27
C GLY A 28 0.55 -7.01 3.45
N SER A 29 0.50 -7.20 2.14
CA SER A 29 -0.40 -6.43 1.25
C SER A 29 -1.20 -7.33 0.30
N THR A 30 -2.40 -6.89 -0.10
CA THR A 30 -3.26 -7.67 -1.01
C THR A 30 -4.35 -6.81 -1.67
N PRO A 31 -4.76 -7.14 -2.91
CA PRO A 31 -6.00 -6.60 -3.49
C PRO A 31 -7.26 -7.37 -3.05
N ASN A 32 -7.14 -8.57 -2.45
CA ASN A 32 -8.28 -9.38 -2.02
C ASN A 32 -8.06 -9.93 -0.60
N PRO A 33 -8.51 -9.18 0.43
CA PRO A 33 -8.32 -9.53 1.83
C PRO A 33 -8.94 -10.87 2.25
N VAL A 34 -10.15 -11.20 1.75
CA VAL A 34 -10.86 -12.44 2.08
C VAL A 34 -10.06 -13.64 1.59
N ARG A 35 -9.65 -13.62 0.32
CA ARG A 35 -8.83 -14.69 -0.27
C ARG A 35 -7.52 -14.82 0.49
N ARG A 36 -6.83 -13.71 0.73
CA ARG A 36 -5.51 -13.72 1.39
C ARG A 36 -5.59 -14.25 2.83
N LEU A 37 -6.62 -13.90 3.59
CA LEU A 37 -6.85 -14.46 4.92
C LEU A 37 -7.06 -15.98 4.87
N GLY A 38 -7.82 -16.47 3.89
CA GLY A 38 -7.98 -17.90 3.62
C GLY A 38 -6.66 -18.61 3.32
N GLN A 39 -5.77 -17.98 2.54
CA GLN A 39 -4.42 -18.51 2.24
C GLN A 39 -3.56 -18.66 3.50
N HIS A 40 -3.54 -17.64 4.37
CA HIS A 40 -2.80 -17.68 5.64
C HIS A 40 -3.33 -18.77 6.57
N ASN A 41 -4.64 -19.01 6.56
CA ASN A 41 -5.31 -20.04 7.35
C ASN A 41 -5.29 -21.44 6.71
N GLY A 42 -4.67 -21.60 5.54
CA GLY A 42 -4.55 -22.90 4.86
C GLY A 42 -5.85 -23.39 4.20
N LEU A 43 -6.84 -22.51 4.03
CA LEU A 43 -8.08 -22.78 3.31
C LEU A 43 -7.90 -22.62 1.78
N ALA A 44 -6.83 -21.95 1.36
CA ALA A 44 -6.42 -21.77 -0.03
C ALA A 44 -4.90 -21.87 -0.16
N LYS A 45 -4.40 -22.19 -1.37
CA LYS A 45 -2.96 -22.23 -1.66
C LYS A 45 -2.37 -20.81 -1.75
N GLY A 46 -1.07 -20.66 -1.47
CA GLY A 46 -0.35 -19.38 -1.59
C GLY A 46 -0.17 -18.59 -0.28
N GLY A 47 -0.28 -19.24 0.88
CA GLY A 47 0.01 -18.60 2.17
C GLY A 47 1.51 -18.36 2.39
N ALA A 48 1.87 -17.26 3.05
CA ALA A 48 3.27 -16.96 3.38
C ALA A 48 3.87 -18.01 4.33
N ASN A 49 5.14 -18.38 4.12
CA ASN A 49 5.85 -19.38 4.93
C ASN A 49 5.77 -19.07 6.43
N ARG A 50 6.00 -17.81 6.82
CA ARG A 50 5.91 -17.34 8.23
C ARG A 50 4.55 -17.63 8.90
N THR A 51 3.49 -17.76 8.11
CA THR A 51 2.12 -18.04 8.58
C THR A 51 1.69 -19.50 8.40
N ALA A 52 2.57 -20.36 7.88
CA ALA A 52 2.24 -21.75 7.54
C ALA A 52 2.06 -22.66 8.76
N ARG A 53 2.65 -22.29 9.92
CA ARG A 53 2.65 -23.10 11.14
C ARG A 53 1.22 -23.35 11.64
N PRO A 54 0.74 -24.62 11.68
CA PRO A 54 -0.63 -24.91 12.12
C PRO A 54 -0.92 -24.48 13.56
N SER A 55 0.07 -24.53 14.46
CA SER A 55 -0.08 -24.11 15.85
C SER A 55 -0.23 -22.60 16.07
N LEU A 56 -0.07 -21.78 15.03
CA LEU A 56 -0.34 -20.34 15.04
C LEU A 56 -1.63 -19.98 14.30
N ARG A 57 -2.27 -20.94 13.63
CA ARG A 57 -3.56 -20.73 12.98
C ARG A 57 -4.69 -20.92 14.01
N PRO A 58 -5.84 -20.25 13.85
CA PRO A 58 -6.13 -19.31 12.79
C PRO A 58 -5.49 -17.92 13.03
N TRP A 59 -5.25 -17.23 11.93
CA TRP A 59 -4.92 -15.82 11.86
C TRP A 59 -6.21 -15.02 11.68
N GLU A 60 -6.24 -13.85 12.29
CA GLU A 60 -7.24 -12.81 12.07
C GLU A 60 -6.57 -11.57 11.48
N MET A 61 -7.31 -10.85 10.64
CA MET A 61 -6.89 -9.54 10.13
C MET A 61 -7.43 -8.48 11.09
N THR A 62 -6.53 -7.83 11.83
CA THR A 62 -6.89 -6.94 12.94
C THR A 62 -7.11 -5.50 12.50
N CYS A 63 -6.31 -5.03 11.54
CA CYS A 63 -6.53 -3.77 10.84
C CYS A 63 -5.97 -3.80 9.42
N ILE A 64 -6.45 -2.88 8.60
CA ILE A 64 -5.96 -2.63 7.24
C ILE A 64 -5.79 -1.14 6.98
N VAL A 65 -4.86 -0.82 6.07
CA VAL A 65 -4.72 0.47 5.42
C VAL A 65 -5.14 0.29 3.98
N THR A 66 -6.08 1.10 3.48
CA THR A 66 -6.60 1.04 2.11
C THR A 66 -6.32 2.35 1.37
N GLY A 67 -6.71 2.42 0.09
CA GLY A 67 -6.64 3.65 -0.70
C GLY A 67 -5.31 3.85 -1.44
N PHE A 68 -4.48 2.81 -1.57
CA PHE A 68 -3.23 2.92 -2.32
C PHE A 68 -3.49 3.21 -3.80
N PRO A 69 -2.78 4.19 -4.40
CA PRO A 69 -2.99 4.56 -5.81
C PRO A 69 -2.43 3.53 -6.79
N SER A 70 -1.61 2.58 -6.32
CA SER A 70 -1.07 1.48 -7.12
C SER A 70 -0.63 0.32 -6.22
N GLN A 71 -0.41 -0.84 -6.83
CA GLN A 71 0.25 -1.97 -6.16
C GLN A 71 1.64 -1.61 -5.65
N ILE A 72 2.42 -0.86 -6.44
CA ILE A 72 3.77 -0.43 -6.05
C ILE A 72 3.72 0.44 -4.80
N ALA A 73 2.76 1.37 -4.72
CA ALA A 73 2.56 2.21 -3.54
C ALA A 73 2.25 1.36 -2.30
N ALA A 74 1.39 0.36 -2.43
CA ALA A 74 1.11 -0.58 -1.34
C ALA A 74 2.35 -1.37 -0.92
N LEU A 75 3.15 -1.88 -1.87
CA LEU A 75 4.37 -2.63 -1.58
C LEU A 75 5.44 -1.77 -0.89
N GLN A 76 5.60 -0.51 -1.30
CA GLN A 76 6.49 0.45 -0.64
C GLN A 76 6.07 0.69 0.81
N PHE A 77 4.76 0.87 1.04
CA PHE A 77 4.22 1.06 2.39
C PHE A 77 4.35 -0.19 3.25
N GLU A 78 4.03 -1.37 2.71
CA GLU A 78 4.20 -2.67 3.36
C GLU A 78 5.64 -2.85 3.82
N TRP A 79 6.61 -2.63 2.92
CA TRP A 79 8.02 -2.78 3.24
C TRP A 79 8.45 -1.80 4.33
N ALA A 80 8.02 -0.54 4.26
CA ALA A 80 8.32 0.46 5.29
C ALA A 80 7.73 0.06 6.65
N TRP A 81 6.52 -0.49 6.67
CA TRP A 81 5.85 -0.94 7.89
C TRP A 81 6.47 -2.21 8.48
N GLN A 82 6.95 -3.12 7.63
CA GLN A 82 7.73 -4.27 8.05
C GLN A 82 9.12 -3.88 8.59
N ASN A 83 9.71 -2.80 8.06
CA ASN A 83 11.11 -2.44 8.30
C ASN A 83 11.30 -1.00 8.81
N PRO A 84 10.62 -0.58 9.91
CA PRO A 84 10.65 0.81 10.38
C PRO A 84 12.05 1.27 10.83
N HIS A 85 12.87 0.32 11.31
CA HIS A 85 14.24 0.54 11.75
C HIS A 85 15.23 0.92 10.63
N ILE A 86 14.91 0.68 9.36
CA ILE A 86 15.81 0.95 8.22
C ILE A 86 15.17 1.74 7.07
N THR A 87 13.84 1.87 7.06
CA THR A 87 13.16 2.60 6.00
C THR A 87 13.65 4.05 5.91
N GLN A 88 13.83 4.53 4.68
CA GLN A 88 14.22 5.90 4.39
C GLN A 88 13.05 6.88 4.49
N HIS A 89 11.81 6.37 4.50
CA HIS A 89 10.62 7.19 4.67
C HIS A 89 10.51 7.77 6.08
N ILE A 90 11.12 7.10 7.08
CA ILE A 90 11.16 7.59 8.46
C ILE A 90 12.52 8.25 8.70
N PRO A 91 12.56 9.56 9.01
CA PRO A 91 13.79 10.24 9.39
C PRO A 91 14.43 9.59 10.62
N PRO A 92 15.77 9.47 10.68
CA PRO A 92 16.46 8.80 11.78
C PRO A 92 16.04 9.25 13.18
N GLU A 93 15.85 10.55 13.37
CA GLU A 93 15.43 11.20 14.62
C GLU A 93 13.99 10.88 15.03
N SER A 94 13.14 10.47 14.08
CA SER A 94 11.76 10.10 14.32
C SER A 94 11.56 8.59 14.54
N ARG A 95 12.62 7.77 14.39
CA ARG A 95 12.49 6.31 14.48
C ARG A 95 12.15 5.87 15.90
N ILE A 96 10.99 5.24 16.04
CA ILE A 96 10.51 4.67 17.31
C ILE A 96 11.24 3.35 17.61
N GLN A 97 11.44 2.52 16.58
CA GLN A 97 12.01 1.18 16.74
C GLN A 97 13.44 1.12 16.23
N LEU A 98 14.41 1.05 17.14
CA LEU A 98 15.82 0.93 16.83
C LEU A 98 16.26 -0.55 16.80
N SER A 99 17.25 -0.84 15.95
CA SER A 99 17.90 -2.14 15.94
C SER A 99 19.01 -2.19 16.98
N THR A 100 18.86 -3.08 17.96
CA THR A 100 19.86 -3.30 19.02
C THR A 100 20.90 -4.36 18.68
N GLN A 101 20.68 -5.11 17.59
CA GLN A 101 21.52 -6.24 17.19
C GLN A 101 21.96 -6.07 15.74
N LYS A 102 23.15 -6.59 15.41
CA LYS A 102 23.64 -6.66 14.03
C LYS A 102 23.71 -8.11 13.57
N LYS A 103 23.44 -8.33 12.29
CA LYS A 103 23.72 -9.58 11.60
C LYS A 103 25.23 -9.77 11.47
N LYS A 104 25.66 -10.99 11.10
CA LYS A 104 27.09 -11.31 10.84
C LYS A 104 27.69 -10.44 9.73
N ASN A 105 26.88 -10.01 8.76
CA ASN A 105 27.27 -9.10 7.67
C ASN A 105 27.30 -7.61 8.08
N GLY A 106 27.13 -7.28 9.37
CA GLY A 106 27.14 -5.91 9.89
C GLY A 106 25.82 -5.15 9.75
N GLN A 107 24.85 -5.66 8.99
CA GLN A 107 23.55 -4.99 8.82
C GLN A 107 22.71 -5.05 10.09
N PRO A 108 21.87 -4.03 10.35
CA PRO A 108 20.92 -4.04 11.46
C PRO A 108 20.01 -5.28 11.38
N LYS A 109 19.86 -5.98 12.50
CA LYS A 109 18.90 -7.09 12.61
C LYS A 109 17.50 -6.52 12.82
N ARG A 110 16.51 -7.12 12.15
CA ARG A 110 15.11 -6.72 12.31
C ARG A 110 14.68 -6.88 13.77
N PRO A 111 14.20 -5.82 14.44
CA PRO A 111 13.70 -5.95 15.80
C PRO A 111 12.39 -6.74 15.81
N ARG A 112 12.10 -7.39 16.93
CA ARG A 112 10.86 -8.17 17.08
C ARG A 112 9.66 -7.23 17.09
N HIS A 113 8.66 -7.57 16.28
CA HIS A 113 7.41 -6.82 16.18
C HIS A 113 6.35 -7.39 17.12
N GLY A 114 5.62 -6.49 17.77
CA GLY A 114 4.36 -6.77 18.44
C GLY A 114 3.26 -5.86 17.89
N VAL A 115 2.03 -6.02 18.36
CA VAL A 115 0.89 -5.18 17.94
C VAL A 115 1.19 -3.70 18.20
N THR A 116 1.53 -3.32 19.43
CA THR A 116 1.82 -1.93 19.81
C THR A 116 2.96 -1.31 19.01
N SER A 117 4.04 -2.07 18.75
CA SER A 117 5.17 -1.56 17.97
C SER A 117 4.79 -1.37 16.49
N LEU A 118 3.93 -2.21 15.93
CA LEU A 118 3.44 -2.05 14.56
C LEU A 118 2.43 -0.90 14.45
N LEU A 119 1.53 -0.72 15.42
CA LEU A 119 0.57 0.38 15.42
C LEU A 119 1.26 1.74 15.58
N SER A 120 2.25 1.84 16.46
CA SER A 120 3.03 3.08 16.64
C SER A 120 3.80 3.48 15.38
N ASN A 121 4.44 2.51 14.71
CA ASN A 121 5.10 2.76 13.43
C ASN A 121 4.10 3.02 12.29
N LEU A 122 2.92 2.40 12.29
CA LEU A 122 1.85 2.73 11.34
C LEU A 122 1.43 4.19 11.47
N HIS A 123 1.19 4.66 12.70
CA HIS A 123 0.84 6.05 12.98
C HIS A 123 1.92 7.01 12.48
N LEU A 124 3.20 6.67 12.66
CA LEU A 124 4.32 7.45 12.15
C LEU A 124 4.35 7.47 10.62
N LEU A 125 4.23 6.31 9.96
CA LEU A 125 4.25 6.20 8.49
C LEU A 125 3.12 6.97 7.83
N LEU A 126 1.96 7.10 8.47
CA LEU A 126 0.85 7.89 7.93
C LEU A 126 1.10 9.41 7.98
N ARG A 127 2.14 9.85 8.70
CA ARG A 127 2.55 11.25 8.84
C ARG A 127 3.81 11.62 8.06
N VAL A 128 4.60 10.64 7.62
CA VAL A 128 5.83 10.95 6.89
C VAL A 128 5.53 11.56 5.51
N PRO A 129 6.37 12.49 5.02
CA PRO A 129 6.10 13.22 3.77
C PRO A 129 5.84 12.32 2.55
N SER A 130 6.48 11.15 2.49
CA SER A 130 6.32 10.22 1.36
C SER A 130 4.90 9.67 1.20
N PHE A 131 4.14 9.56 2.29
CA PHE A 131 2.80 8.96 2.30
C PHE A 131 1.70 9.94 2.74
N SER A 132 2.08 11.12 3.22
CA SER A 132 1.17 12.10 3.84
C SER A 132 0.10 12.65 2.91
N ARG A 133 0.24 12.52 1.58
CA ARG A 133 -0.74 12.99 0.59
C ARG A 133 -1.47 11.85 -0.13
N TRP A 134 -1.16 10.59 0.18
CA TRP A 134 -1.92 9.46 -0.35
C TRP A 134 -3.34 9.42 0.26
N PRO A 135 -4.36 8.98 -0.46
CA PRO A 135 -5.75 8.97 0.00
C PRO A 135 -6.03 7.74 0.88
N LEU A 136 -5.22 7.59 1.94
CA LEU A 136 -5.24 6.41 2.81
C LEU A 136 -6.36 6.49 3.84
N GLU A 137 -6.94 5.33 4.11
CA GLU A 137 -7.90 5.09 5.20
C GLU A 137 -7.38 3.92 6.05
N ILE A 138 -7.63 3.96 7.35
CA ILE A 138 -7.38 2.84 8.26
C ILE A 138 -8.71 2.26 8.71
N ARG A 139 -8.81 0.93 8.72
CA ARG A 139 -9.98 0.22 9.24
C ARG A 139 -9.56 -0.82 10.25
N PHE A 140 -10.22 -0.83 11.41
CA PHE A 140 -10.00 -1.78 12.49
C PHE A 140 -11.14 -2.79 12.58
N PHE A 141 -10.77 -4.07 12.69
CA PHE A 141 -11.69 -5.20 12.83
C PHE A 141 -11.62 -5.84 14.23
N SER A 142 -10.61 -5.50 15.02
CA SER A 142 -10.44 -5.97 16.40
C SER A 142 -10.44 -4.78 17.37
N GLN A 143 -11.35 -4.85 18.35
CA GLN A 143 -11.60 -3.76 19.29
C GLN A 143 -10.39 -3.48 20.17
N ASP A 144 -9.71 -4.51 20.67
CA ASP A 144 -8.53 -4.38 21.52
C ASP A 144 -7.33 -3.77 20.76
N VAL A 145 -7.17 -4.09 19.47
CA VAL A 145 -6.15 -3.48 18.61
C VAL A 145 -6.49 -2.01 18.32
N HIS A 146 -7.77 -1.67 18.15
CA HIS A 146 -8.22 -0.28 18.03
C HIS A 146 -7.98 0.51 19.32
N MET A 147 -8.26 -0.07 20.49
CA MET A 147 -7.97 0.57 21.78
C MET A 147 -6.47 0.87 21.93
N ALA A 148 -5.60 -0.08 21.59
CA ALA A 148 -4.15 0.15 21.60
C ALA A 148 -3.72 1.25 20.61
N TRP A 149 -4.42 1.38 19.48
CA TRP A 149 -4.22 2.48 18.54
C TRP A 149 -4.63 3.83 19.13
N LEU A 150 -5.78 3.90 19.81
CA LEU A 150 -6.25 5.13 20.46
C LEU A 150 -5.32 5.57 21.59
N GLU A 151 -4.87 4.65 22.43
CA GLU A 151 -3.89 4.92 23.49
C GLU A 151 -2.63 5.57 22.92
N TRP A 152 -2.08 5.00 21.85
CA TRP A 152 -0.92 5.58 21.17
C TRP A 152 -1.24 6.95 20.54
N SER A 153 -2.37 7.07 19.86
CA SER A 153 -2.76 8.30 19.17
C SER A 153 -2.97 9.47 20.15
N GLN A 154 -3.44 9.19 21.36
CA GLN A 154 -3.59 10.19 22.43
C GLN A 154 -2.24 10.57 23.06
N ALA A 155 -1.29 9.65 23.13
CA ALA A 155 0.04 9.89 23.72
C ALA A 155 0.97 10.70 22.81
N VAL A 156 0.75 10.67 21.48
CA VAL A 156 1.63 11.33 20.51
C VAL A 156 1.26 12.79 20.32
N VAL A 157 2.27 13.67 20.38
CA VAL A 157 2.12 15.13 20.26
C VAL A 157 1.52 15.57 18.92
N GLN A 158 1.93 14.91 17.83
CA GLN A 158 1.52 15.26 16.48
C GLN A 158 0.39 14.34 15.99
N PRO A 159 -0.85 14.86 15.83
CA PRO A 159 -1.99 14.06 15.40
C PRO A 159 -1.90 13.66 13.92
N LEU A 160 -2.74 12.71 13.51
CA LEU A 160 -2.96 12.46 12.08
C LEU A 160 -3.66 13.65 11.43
N ARG A 161 -3.42 13.81 10.12
CA ARG A 161 -4.19 14.72 9.27
C ARG A 161 -5.68 14.33 9.29
N SER A 162 -6.55 15.33 9.30
CA SER A 162 -8.01 15.13 9.29
C SER A 162 -8.55 14.42 8.04
N SER A 163 -7.75 14.33 6.97
CA SER A 163 -8.12 13.63 5.74
C SER A 163 -7.90 12.11 5.79
N ILE A 164 -7.22 11.57 6.80
CA ILE A 164 -7.13 10.11 7.00
C ILE A 164 -8.30 9.68 7.87
N SER A 165 -9.22 8.91 7.29
CA SER A 165 -10.31 8.30 8.03
C SER A 165 -9.81 7.11 8.84
N VAL A 166 -10.23 7.02 10.09
CA VAL A 166 -10.07 5.84 10.96
C VAL A 166 -11.45 5.24 11.18
N ILE A 167 -11.67 4.02 10.70
CA ILE A 167 -12.98 3.37 10.66
C ILE A 167 -12.99 2.16 11.59
N GLU A 168 -14.04 2.09 12.41
CA GLU A 168 -14.34 0.97 13.30
C GLU A 168 -15.31 0.01 12.59
N ASP A 169 -14.93 -1.25 12.48
CA ASP A 169 -15.69 -2.28 11.75
C ASP A 169 -15.77 -3.56 12.59
N PHE A 170 -16.43 -3.43 13.75
CA PHE A 170 -16.62 -4.49 14.74
C PHE A 170 -17.99 -5.17 14.56
N PRO A 171 -18.14 -6.45 14.94
CA PRO A 171 -19.45 -7.10 14.98
C PRO A 171 -20.41 -6.33 15.87
N SER A 172 -21.63 -6.05 15.37
CA SER A 172 -22.68 -5.46 16.19
C SER A 172 -23.18 -6.48 17.22
N ASN A 173 -23.22 -6.08 18.50
CA ASN A 173 -23.80 -6.89 19.58
C ASN A 173 -25.34 -7.07 19.47
N SER A 174 -25.99 -6.52 18.46
CA SER A 174 -27.46 -6.48 18.31
C SER A 174 -28.09 -7.76 17.76
N THR A 175 -27.43 -8.93 17.89
CA THR A 175 -28.02 -10.24 17.53
C THR A 175 -28.22 -11.15 18.74
N THR A 176 -28.67 -10.61 19.87
CA THR A 176 -29.40 -11.40 20.88
C THR A 176 -30.87 -11.49 20.45
N GLY A 177 -31.13 -12.19 19.35
CA GLY A 177 -32.47 -12.43 18.82
C GLY A 177 -32.70 -13.93 18.72
N LYS A 178 -33.29 -14.51 19.77
CA LYS A 178 -33.92 -15.84 19.88
C LYS A 178 -33.54 -16.83 18.77
N GLU A 179 -32.71 -17.82 19.13
CA GLU A 179 -32.64 -19.10 18.43
C GLU A 179 -34.03 -19.75 18.46
N SER A 180 -34.86 -19.48 17.46
CA SER A 180 -35.94 -20.38 17.08
C SER A 180 -35.31 -21.45 16.19
N ASN A 181 -35.07 -22.63 16.78
CA ASN A 181 -34.89 -23.86 16.03
C ASN A 181 -36.14 -24.10 15.19
N ASP A 182 -36.13 -23.67 13.93
CA ASP A 182 -36.85 -24.28 12.81
C ASP A 182 -36.63 -23.44 11.55
N ILE A 183 -35.88 -23.99 10.58
CA ILE A 183 -35.97 -23.87 9.11
C ILE A 183 -34.62 -24.35 8.50
N PRO A 184 -34.60 -25.42 7.69
CA PRO A 184 -33.43 -25.77 6.89
C PRO A 184 -33.36 -24.88 5.65
N HIS A 185 -32.15 -24.36 5.35
CA HIS A 185 -31.78 -23.44 4.25
C HIS A 185 -31.90 -21.92 4.51
N ALA A 186 -31.21 -21.43 5.55
CA ALA A 186 -30.80 -20.03 5.59
C ALA A 186 -29.61 -19.82 4.62
N LYS A 187 -29.83 -19.08 3.52
CA LYS A 187 -28.74 -18.49 2.72
C LYS A 187 -27.81 -17.74 3.68
N LYS A 188 -26.50 -18.03 3.68
CA LYS A 188 -25.49 -17.31 4.49
C LYS A 188 -25.75 -15.81 4.33
N ARG A 189 -26.21 -15.14 5.39
CA ARG A 189 -26.36 -13.68 5.41
C ARG A 189 -24.97 -13.08 5.13
N LYS A 190 -24.87 -12.18 4.15
CA LYS A 190 -23.65 -11.41 3.91
C LYS A 190 -23.32 -10.69 5.22
N MET A 191 -22.14 -10.95 5.78
CA MET A 191 -21.68 -10.24 6.98
C MET A 191 -21.66 -8.75 6.66
N ASP A 192 -22.26 -7.95 7.53
CA ASP A 192 -22.30 -6.49 7.47
C ASP A 192 -21.03 -5.84 8.00
N HIS A 193 -20.14 -6.64 8.58
CA HIS A 193 -18.88 -6.21 9.18
C HIS A 193 -17.69 -7.07 8.74
N GLY A 194 -16.50 -6.60 9.04
CA GLY A 194 -15.25 -7.33 8.86
C GLY A 194 -14.78 -7.40 7.39
N VAL A 195 -13.73 -8.19 7.17
CA VAL A 195 -13.04 -8.30 5.89
C VAL A 195 -13.96 -8.74 4.73
N GLY A 196 -14.99 -9.54 5.02
CA GLY A 196 -15.97 -10.00 4.03
C GLY A 196 -17.00 -8.95 3.58
N SER A 197 -17.11 -7.84 4.32
CA SER A 197 -18.02 -6.73 4.01
C SER A 197 -17.40 -5.67 3.09
N LEU A 198 -16.07 -5.71 2.91
CA LEU A 198 -15.33 -4.71 2.15
C LEU A 198 -15.76 -4.67 0.69
N ASP A 199 -15.95 -3.46 0.19
CA ASP A 199 -16.08 -3.24 -1.24
C ASP A 199 -14.70 -3.22 -1.89
N ILE A 200 -14.42 -4.26 -2.67
CA ILE A 200 -13.12 -4.46 -3.33
C ILE A 200 -13.16 -4.14 -4.83
N GLY A 201 -14.31 -3.76 -5.38
CA GLY A 201 -14.49 -3.45 -6.79
C GLY A 201 -14.76 -1.96 -7.07
N TYR A 202 -15.14 -1.65 -8.31
CA TYR A 202 -15.41 -0.28 -8.77
C TYR A 202 -16.89 0.12 -8.65
N GLU A 203 -17.71 -0.67 -7.97
CA GLU A 203 -19.16 -0.51 -7.88
C GLU A 203 -19.56 0.89 -7.40
N ASN A 204 -18.87 1.43 -6.39
CA ASN A 204 -19.12 2.80 -5.89
C ASN A 204 -18.79 3.91 -6.91
N HIS A 205 -17.96 3.62 -7.90
CA HIS A 205 -17.56 4.55 -8.96
C HIS A 205 -18.41 4.38 -10.23
N MET A 206 -19.29 3.37 -10.30
CA MET A 206 -20.07 3.02 -11.49
C MET A 206 -20.80 4.21 -12.10
N ALA A 207 -21.52 5.00 -11.30
CA ALA A 207 -22.29 6.13 -11.80
C ALA A 207 -21.41 7.24 -12.39
N TYR A 208 -20.24 7.47 -11.80
CA TYR A 208 -19.29 8.47 -12.28
C TYR A 208 -18.59 8.01 -13.55
N VAL A 209 -18.18 6.74 -13.60
CA VAL A 209 -17.59 6.12 -14.79
C VAL A 209 -18.57 6.08 -15.96
N ALA A 210 -19.84 5.75 -15.70
CA ALA A 210 -20.89 5.77 -16.72
C ALA A 210 -21.07 7.15 -17.33
N LYS A 211 -21.12 8.18 -16.48
CA LYS A 211 -21.18 9.58 -16.92
C LYS A 211 -19.95 9.98 -17.72
N GLY A 212 -18.74 9.66 -17.24
CA GLY A 212 -17.50 9.98 -17.92
C GLY A 212 -17.43 9.38 -19.32
N ARG A 213 -17.84 8.11 -19.45
CA ARG A 213 -17.97 7.42 -20.74
C ARG A 213 -18.97 8.11 -21.67
N GLU A 214 -20.18 8.38 -21.19
CA GLU A 214 -21.24 9.02 -21.96
C GLU A 214 -20.83 10.42 -22.45
N MET A 215 -20.14 11.21 -21.63
CA MET A 215 -19.70 12.54 -22.03
C MET A 215 -18.67 12.50 -23.17
N VAL A 216 -17.72 11.57 -23.11
CA VAL A 216 -16.69 11.41 -24.15
C VAL A 216 -17.26 10.78 -25.42
N GLU A 217 -18.13 9.78 -25.30
CA GLU A 217 -18.78 9.11 -26.45
C GLU A 217 -19.62 10.07 -27.30
N PHE A 218 -20.18 11.12 -26.69
CA PHE A 218 -20.94 12.18 -27.40
C PHE A 218 -20.15 13.48 -27.61
N GLU A 219 -18.83 13.46 -27.47
CA GLU A 219 -17.94 14.62 -27.72
C GLU A 219 -18.33 15.89 -26.94
N ARG A 220 -18.78 15.74 -25.68
CA ARG A 220 -19.25 16.85 -24.81
C ARG A 220 -18.15 17.42 -23.91
N GLU A 221 -16.87 17.18 -24.20
CA GLU A 221 -15.75 17.72 -23.42
C GLU A 221 -15.66 19.26 -23.56
N GLY A 222 -15.89 19.77 -24.77
CA GLY A 222 -15.94 21.21 -25.05
C GLY A 222 -14.65 21.95 -24.68
N LYS A 223 -14.77 22.99 -23.84
CA LYS A 223 -13.64 23.84 -23.39
C LYS A 223 -13.36 23.62 -21.92
N CYS A 224 -12.08 23.63 -21.55
CA CYS A 224 -11.66 23.58 -20.16
C CYS A 224 -12.30 24.72 -19.37
N THR A 225 -13.06 24.42 -18.31
CA THR A 225 -13.78 25.46 -17.54
C THR A 225 -12.86 26.44 -16.82
N LEU A 226 -11.59 26.09 -16.61
CA LEU A 226 -10.57 26.94 -15.98
C LEU A 226 -9.80 27.80 -16.98
N CYS A 227 -9.10 27.18 -17.95
CA CYS A 227 -8.24 27.92 -18.89
C CYS A 227 -8.93 28.34 -20.19
N LYS A 228 -10.19 27.92 -20.42
CA LYS A 228 -11.02 28.25 -21.59
C LYS A 228 -10.49 27.78 -22.95
N HIS A 229 -9.41 27.00 -22.99
CA HIS A 229 -8.91 26.35 -24.21
C HIS A 229 -9.73 25.10 -24.53
N ASP A 230 -9.80 24.74 -25.81
CA ASP A 230 -10.49 23.54 -26.30
C ASP A 230 -9.86 22.28 -25.72
N LEU A 231 -10.71 21.33 -25.32
CA LEU A 231 -10.34 19.99 -24.92
C LEU A 231 -10.48 19.11 -26.15
N GLY A 232 -9.36 18.59 -26.66
CA GLY A 232 -9.40 17.72 -27.83
C GLY A 232 -10.11 16.42 -27.49
N HIS A 233 -11.05 16.02 -28.36
CA HIS A 233 -11.69 14.71 -28.26
C HIS A 233 -10.64 13.60 -28.38
N ASP A 234 -10.69 12.64 -27.45
CA ASP A 234 -9.68 11.57 -27.30
C ASP A 234 -8.21 12.04 -27.25
N ALA A 235 -7.98 13.34 -27.03
CA ALA A 235 -6.66 13.95 -27.04
C ALA A 235 -6.37 14.62 -25.70
N GLY A 236 -5.48 14.00 -24.93
CA GLY A 236 -4.99 14.54 -23.65
C GLY A 236 -5.70 13.96 -22.43
N ILE A 237 -5.42 14.58 -21.27
CA ILE A 237 -5.89 14.10 -19.96
C ILE A 237 -6.78 15.19 -19.33
N TYR A 238 -8.07 14.92 -19.30
CA TYR A 238 -9.08 15.82 -18.76
C TYR A 238 -9.89 15.14 -17.65
N ALA A 239 -10.30 15.94 -16.68
CA ALA A 239 -11.08 15.56 -15.52
C ALA A 239 -12.53 16.05 -15.69
N ILE A 240 -13.48 15.13 -15.45
CA ILE A 240 -14.92 15.39 -15.52
C ILE A 240 -15.46 15.53 -14.08
N CYS A 241 -16.35 16.49 -13.82
CA CYS A 241 -16.95 16.60 -12.49
C CYS A 241 -17.80 15.36 -12.14
N PRO A 242 -17.68 14.76 -10.94
CA PRO A 242 -18.49 13.59 -10.55
C PRO A 242 -19.94 13.94 -10.18
N ASN A 243 -20.27 15.22 -9.92
CA ASN A 243 -21.65 15.63 -9.67
C ASN A 243 -22.51 15.37 -10.91
N ARG A 244 -23.60 14.61 -10.77
CA ARG A 244 -24.43 14.12 -11.90
C ARG A 244 -25.00 15.24 -12.77
N GLU A 245 -25.35 16.37 -12.18
CA GLU A 245 -25.96 17.52 -12.87
C GLU A 245 -24.92 18.49 -13.47
N CYS A 246 -23.63 18.26 -13.26
CA CYS A 246 -22.57 19.19 -13.66
C CYS A 246 -21.73 18.65 -14.81
N GLU A 247 -21.78 19.26 -15.99
CA GLU A 247 -20.96 18.88 -17.15
C GLU A 247 -19.58 19.57 -17.19
N SER A 248 -19.06 20.05 -16.06
CA SER A 248 -17.75 20.69 -16.04
C SER A 248 -16.63 19.71 -16.40
N VAL A 249 -15.85 20.07 -17.42
CA VAL A 249 -14.62 19.37 -17.82
C VAL A 249 -13.43 20.32 -17.74
N THR A 250 -12.30 19.82 -17.26
CA THR A 250 -11.06 20.60 -17.08
C THR A 250 -9.86 19.79 -17.55
N HIS A 251 -8.78 20.44 -17.99
CA HIS A 251 -7.49 19.76 -18.03
C HIS A 251 -7.13 19.26 -16.62
N LEU A 252 -6.57 18.05 -16.51
CA LEU A 252 -6.17 17.52 -15.21
C LEU A 252 -5.15 18.43 -14.51
N THR A 253 -4.25 19.06 -15.27
CA THR A 253 -3.25 20.01 -14.74
C THR A 253 -3.88 21.33 -14.27
N CYS A 254 -4.91 21.83 -14.97
CA CYS A 254 -5.65 23.02 -14.53
C CYS A 254 -6.38 22.73 -13.21
N LEU A 255 -7.08 21.59 -13.12
CA LEU A 255 -7.77 21.19 -11.90
C LEU A 255 -6.79 20.99 -10.74
N GLY A 256 -5.64 20.35 -11.01
CA GLY A 256 -4.59 20.15 -10.03
C GLY A 256 -4.09 21.46 -9.43
N LYS A 257 -3.81 22.47 -10.27
CA LYS A 257 -3.43 23.81 -9.82
C LYS A 257 -4.55 24.52 -9.06
N HIS A 258 -5.80 24.31 -9.46
CA HIS A 258 -6.95 24.89 -8.79
C HIS A 258 -7.15 24.31 -7.37
N PHE A 259 -6.80 23.05 -7.16
CA PHE A 259 -6.91 22.37 -5.86
C PHE A 259 -5.63 22.46 -5.02
N ALA A 260 -4.54 23.03 -5.55
CA ALA A 260 -3.28 23.14 -4.83
C ALA A 260 -3.46 24.09 -3.63
N GLU A 261 -3.16 23.59 -2.43
CA GLU A 261 -3.27 24.35 -1.17
C GLU A 261 -2.11 25.34 -1.03
N ASP A 262 -0.93 24.97 -1.51
CA ASP A 262 0.30 25.76 -1.50
C ASP A 262 1.11 25.50 -2.79
N ALA A 263 2.16 26.29 -3.02
CA ALA A 263 2.99 26.20 -4.22
C ALA A 263 3.83 24.91 -4.31
N ASP A 264 4.04 24.23 -3.17
CA ASP A 264 4.92 23.05 -3.06
C ASP A 264 4.13 21.73 -3.13
N SER A 265 2.81 21.77 -2.93
CA SER A 265 1.92 20.62 -2.97
C SER A 265 1.62 20.20 -4.41
N VAL A 266 2.33 19.19 -4.88
CA VAL A 266 2.13 18.60 -6.22
C VAL A 266 0.84 17.78 -6.35
N VAL A 267 0.43 17.08 -5.28
CA VAL A 267 -0.70 16.14 -5.32
C VAL A 267 -1.87 16.68 -4.50
N PRO A 268 -2.95 17.17 -5.10
CA PRO A 268 -4.11 17.64 -4.35
C PRO A 268 -4.80 16.50 -3.56
N ILE A 269 -5.50 16.87 -2.49
CA ILE A 269 -6.31 15.92 -1.71
C ILE A 269 -7.79 16.08 -2.10
N LYS A 270 -8.28 17.32 -2.06
CA LYS A 270 -9.66 17.70 -2.40
C LYS A 270 -9.72 19.16 -2.83
N GLY A 271 -10.85 19.56 -3.41
CA GLY A 271 -11.15 20.96 -3.76
C GLY A 271 -12.54 21.08 -4.36
N ASN A 272 -12.99 22.30 -4.65
CA ASN A 272 -14.34 22.55 -5.13
C ASN A 272 -14.39 22.61 -6.67
N CYS A 273 -15.42 22.03 -7.27
CA CYS A 273 -15.65 22.15 -8.70
C CYS A 273 -15.80 23.64 -9.10
N PRO A 274 -15.08 24.14 -10.13
CA PRO A 274 -15.16 25.54 -10.52
C PRO A 274 -16.52 25.96 -11.10
N SER A 275 -17.39 25.00 -11.46
CA SER A 275 -18.72 25.28 -12.01
C SER A 275 -19.85 25.07 -11.01
N CYS A 276 -19.93 23.90 -10.37
CA CYS A 276 -21.04 23.57 -9.46
C CYS A 276 -20.69 23.71 -7.97
N ASN A 277 -19.44 24.07 -7.65
CA ASN A 277 -18.92 24.23 -6.29
C ASN A 277 -19.01 23.00 -5.37
N THR A 278 -19.39 21.82 -5.89
CA THR A 278 -19.37 20.56 -5.14
C THR A 278 -17.94 20.22 -4.72
N GLU A 279 -17.74 19.80 -3.47
CA GLU A 279 -16.43 19.31 -3.00
C GLU A 279 -16.10 17.98 -3.71
N LEU A 280 -14.92 17.93 -4.33
CA LEU A 280 -14.41 16.80 -5.09
C LEU A 280 -13.19 16.23 -4.40
N ARG A 281 -13.09 14.90 -4.30
CA ARG A 281 -11.87 14.23 -3.85
C ARG A 281 -10.98 13.96 -5.05
N TRP A 282 -9.70 14.34 -4.96
CA TRP A 282 -8.75 14.17 -6.06
C TRP A 282 -8.62 12.70 -6.48
N VAL A 283 -8.61 11.78 -5.52
CA VAL A 283 -8.54 10.34 -5.77
C VAL A 283 -9.66 9.80 -6.65
N ASP A 284 -10.90 10.29 -6.49
CA ASP A 284 -12.02 9.81 -7.30
C ASP A 284 -11.87 10.29 -8.74
N ILE A 285 -11.43 11.55 -8.92
CA ILE A 285 -11.17 12.13 -10.25
C ILE A 285 -10.10 11.31 -10.97
N VAL A 286 -8.93 11.11 -10.35
CA VAL A 286 -7.84 10.38 -11.02
C VAL A 286 -8.18 8.90 -11.21
N LYS A 287 -9.01 8.30 -10.36
CA LYS A 287 -9.49 6.93 -10.55
C LYS A 287 -10.39 6.81 -11.78
N GLU A 288 -11.36 7.71 -11.97
CA GLU A 288 -12.16 7.75 -13.20
C GLU A 288 -11.31 8.01 -14.44
N VAL A 289 -10.42 9.01 -14.40
CA VAL A 289 -9.55 9.35 -15.53
C VAL A 289 -8.68 8.16 -15.93
N THR A 290 -8.08 7.45 -14.97
CA THR A 290 -7.26 6.29 -15.26
C THR A 290 -8.07 5.09 -15.74
N LEU A 291 -9.29 4.88 -15.22
CA LEU A 291 -10.22 3.87 -15.75
C LEU A 291 -10.60 4.15 -17.21
N ARG A 292 -10.93 5.39 -17.53
CA ARG A 292 -11.32 5.78 -18.90
C ARG A 292 -10.16 5.66 -19.89
N LEU A 293 -8.95 6.02 -19.48
CA LEU A 293 -7.78 6.01 -20.36
C LEU A 293 -7.12 4.63 -20.48
N ARG A 294 -7.14 3.81 -19.42
CA ARG A 294 -6.32 2.59 -19.31
C ARG A 294 -7.07 1.35 -18.82
N GLY A 295 -8.32 1.52 -18.38
CA GLY A 295 -9.13 0.49 -17.74
C GLY A 295 -10.34 0.07 -18.57
N GLN A 296 -10.29 0.13 -19.90
CA GLN A 296 -11.44 -0.12 -20.77
C GLN A 296 -12.11 -1.47 -20.49
N LYS A 297 -11.33 -2.54 -20.26
CA LYS A 297 -11.84 -3.86 -19.85
C LYS A 297 -12.62 -3.80 -18.53
N GLU A 298 -12.11 -3.08 -17.54
CA GLU A 298 -12.78 -2.88 -16.24
C GLU A 298 -14.06 -2.06 -16.39
N VAL A 299 -14.03 -1.00 -17.20
CA VAL A 299 -15.19 -0.15 -17.50
C VAL A 299 -16.29 -0.95 -18.20
N GLU A 300 -15.93 -1.76 -19.20
CA GLU A 300 -16.88 -2.65 -19.87
C GLU A 300 -17.50 -3.65 -18.90
N LYS A 301 -16.68 -4.28 -18.04
CA LYS A 301 -17.15 -5.20 -17.02
C LYS A 301 -18.09 -4.52 -16.02
N LEU A 302 -17.74 -3.32 -15.55
CA LEU A 302 -18.51 -2.54 -14.59
C LEU A 302 -19.87 -2.09 -15.15
N LEU A 303 -19.93 -1.73 -16.43
CA LEU A 303 -21.13 -1.20 -17.08
C LEU A 303 -21.98 -2.26 -17.79
N LYS A 304 -21.55 -3.53 -17.84
CA LYS A 304 -22.36 -4.63 -18.37
C LYS A 304 -23.62 -4.82 -17.53
N VAL A 305 -24.79 -4.73 -18.17
CA VAL A 305 -26.08 -5.07 -17.56
C VAL A 305 -26.06 -6.56 -17.22
N LYS A 306 -26.19 -6.92 -15.93
CA LYS A 306 -26.42 -8.31 -15.51
C LYS A 306 -27.70 -8.81 -16.19
N ARG A 307 -27.57 -9.63 -17.24
CA ARG A 307 -28.71 -10.32 -17.84
C ARG A 307 -29.31 -11.26 -16.80
N VAL A 308 -30.52 -10.97 -16.33
CA VAL A 308 -31.32 -11.92 -15.55
C VAL A 308 -31.60 -13.12 -16.45
N LYS A 309 -30.98 -14.26 -16.19
CA LYS A 309 -31.34 -15.52 -16.85
C LYS A 309 -32.78 -15.86 -16.44
N LYS A 310 -33.68 -15.92 -17.42
CA LYS A 310 -35.06 -16.38 -17.28
C LYS A 310 -35.01 -17.91 -17.13
N ASP A 311 -35.65 -18.42 -16.08
CA ASP A 311 -35.72 -19.83 -15.70
C ASP A 311 -35.93 -20.80 -16.88
N VAL A 312 -35.09 -21.84 -16.93
CA VAL A 312 -35.47 -23.15 -17.49
C VAL A 312 -35.18 -24.19 -16.41
N THR A 313 -36.21 -25.01 -16.18
CA THR A 313 -36.40 -25.95 -15.09
C THR A 313 -35.43 -27.13 -15.03
N SER A 314 -35.18 -27.52 -13.79
CA SER A 314 -34.83 -28.86 -13.26
C SER A 314 -33.37 -29.32 -13.27
N SER A 315 -32.90 -29.51 -12.02
CA SER A 315 -31.94 -30.49 -11.53
C SER A 315 -30.49 -30.35 -11.98
N GLN A 316 -29.82 -29.34 -11.43
CA GLN A 316 -28.53 -29.39 -10.73
C GLN A 316 -28.06 -27.96 -10.47
N ALA A 317 -28.30 -27.43 -9.27
CA ALA A 317 -27.84 -26.09 -8.91
C ALA A 317 -27.50 -26.06 -7.42
N ALA A 318 -26.19 -25.98 -7.10
CA ALA A 318 -25.64 -25.25 -5.96
C ALA A 318 -24.10 -25.34 -5.89
N ILE A 319 -23.38 -24.86 -6.91
CA ILE A 319 -22.11 -24.14 -6.75
C ILE A 319 -22.05 -23.12 -7.91
N GLU A 320 -22.65 -21.95 -7.73
CA GLU A 320 -22.24 -20.76 -8.49
C GLU A 320 -21.29 -19.98 -7.58
N THR A 321 -20.03 -20.44 -7.55
CA THR A 321 -18.89 -19.60 -7.22
C THR A 321 -18.90 -18.42 -8.18
N TYR A 322 -18.58 -17.24 -7.64
CA TYR A 322 -18.23 -16.07 -8.44
C TYR A 322 -17.03 -16.44 -9.30
N ASP A 323 -17.31 -16.95 -10.49
CA ASP A 323 -16.35 -17.18 -11.54
C ASP A 323 -16.22 -15.85 -12.28
N ASP A 324 -15.32 -15.02 -11.77
CA ASP A 324 -14.96 -13.75 -12.38
C ASP A 324 -13.45 -13.75 -12.57
N GLU A 325 -13.02 -14.73 -13.37
CA GLU A 325 -11.71 -14.85 -13.97
C GLU A 325 -11.44 -13.62 -14.86
N LEU A 326 -10.90 -12.55 -14.27
CA LEU A 326 -9.59 -12.14 -14.76
C LEU A 326 -8.72 -13.37 -14.51
N SER A 327 -8.28 -14.05 -15.57
CA SER A 327 -7.67 -15.37 -15.44
C SER A 327 -6.67 -15.33 -14.27
N GLU A 328 -6.89 -16.19 -13.28
CA GLU A 328 -6.05 -16.22 -12.07
C GLU A 328 -4.57 -16.36 -12.45
N GLU A 329 -4.36 -16.95 -13.62
CA GLU A 329 -3.14 -17.09 -14.39
C GLU A 329 -2.60 -15.76 -14.96
N GLU A 330 -3.39 -14.83 -15.49
CA GLU A 330 -2.90 -13.49 -15.91
C GLU A 330 -2.39 -12.69 -14.71
N ILE A 331 -3.14 -12.60 -13.61
CA ILE A 331 -2.69 -11.81 -12.46
C ILE A 331 -1.43 -12.41 -11.84
N GLN A 332 -1.37 -13.74 -11.73
CA GLN A 332 -0.22 -14.44 -11.16
C GLN A 332 0.98 -14.39 -12.11
N ARG A 333 0.79 -14.63 -13.41
CA ARG A 333 1.84 -14.54 -14.43
C ARG A 333 2.36 -13.12 -14.57
N ASP A 334 1.51 -12.11 -14.47
CA ASP A 334 1.93 -10.72 -14.52
C ASP A 334 2.77 -10.33 -13.27
N ILE A 335 2.41 -10.86 -12.10
CA ILE A 335 3.21 -10.68 -10.88
C ILE A 335 4.55 -11.40 -11.01
N GLU A 336 4.56 -12.62 -11.56
CA GLU A 336 5.77 -13.42 -11.78
C GLU A 336 6.68 -12.80 -12.85
N GLU A 337 6.14 -12.34 -13.98
CA GLU A 337 6.88 -11.66 -15.05
C GLU A 337 7.47 -10.32 -14.58
N GLU A 338 6.75 -9.53 -13.77
CA GLU A 338 7.29 -8.30 -13.19
C GLU A 338 8.34 -8.59 -12.11
N LEU A 339 8.15 -9.60 -11.26
CA LEU A 339 9.17 -10.03 -10.29
C LEU A 339 10.44 -10.54 -11.00
N GLU A 340 10.29 -11.32 -12.07
CA GLU A 340 11.39 -11.76 -12.92
C GLU A 340 12.09 -10.60 -13.63
N PHE A 341 11.34 -9.58 -14.06
CA PHE A 341 11.91 -8.36 -14.64
C PHE A 341 12.78 -7.61 -13.62
N TRP A 342 12.33 -7.46 -12.38
CA TRP A 342 13.13 -6.87 -11.31
C TRP A 342 14.34 -7.75 -10.93
N HIS A 343 14.18 -9.08 -10.93
CA HIS A 343 15.30 -10.01 -10.76
C HIS A 343 16.32 -9.96 -11.91
N LYS A 344 15.88 -9.71 -13.16
CA LYS A 344 16.76 -9.52 -14.34
C LYS A 344 17.40 -8.13 -14.39
N PHE A 345 16.72 -7.11 -13.90
CA PHE A 345 17.29 -5.77 -13.75
C PHE A 345 18.48 -5.79 -12.78
N ASP A 346 18.41 -6.59 -11.72
CA ASP A 346 19.54 -6.88 -10.83
C ASP A 346 20.65 -7.74 -11.50
N ALA A 347 20.31 -8.55 -12.50
CA ALA A 347 21.26 -9.46 -13.18
C ALA A 347 22.03 -8.84 -14.36
N THR A 348 21.62 -7.68 -14.87
CA THR A 348 22.34 -6.99 -15.97
C THR A 348 23.48 -6.10 -15.48
N GLY A 349 23.65 -5.97 -14.16
CA GLY A 349 24.87 -5.47 -13.53
C GLY A 349 25.91 -6.58 -13.33
N THR A 350 26.93 -6.60 -14.19
CA THR A 350 28.18 -7.38 -14.08
C THR A 350 28.09 -8.89 -14.37
N LYS A 351 28.47 -9.27 -15.60
CA LYS A 351 28.94 -10.63 -15.92
C LYS A 351 30.29 -10.87 -15.23
N ALA A 352 30.35 -11.82 -14.31
CA ALA A 352 31.57 -12.54 -14.00
C ALA A 352 31.24 -14.02 -13.75
N ASN A 353 31.89 -14.87 -14.54
CA ASN A 353 31.87 -16.32 -14.51
C ASN A 353 32.29 -16.87 -13.14
N SER A 354 31.55 -17.85 -12.61
CA SER A 354 32.16 -19.06 -12.01
C SER A 354 31.11 -20.11 -11.71
N ASP A 355 31.28 -21.28 -12.33
CA ASP A 355 30.61 -22.54 -12.01
C ASP A 355 30.85 -22.97 -10.56
N GLY A 356 29.85 -23.59 -9.91
CA GLY A 356 30.04 -24.16 -8.58
C GLY A 356 28.78 -24.72 -7.93
N ILE A 357 28.47 -25.98 -8.28
CA ILE A 357 27.98 -27.08 -7.43
C ILE A 357 27.26 -26.68 -6.11
N TRP A 358 25.96 -27.02 -6.06
CA TRP A 358 25.14 -26.98 -4.85
C TRP A 358 25.50 -28.13 -3.91
N HIS A 359 26.01 -27.79 -2.73
CA HIS A 359 25.98 -28.70 -1.58
C HIS A 359 24.94 -28.22 -0.58
N ASP A 360 24.01 -29.11 -0.25
CA ASP A 360 23.11 -29.03 0.90
C ASP A 360 23.89 -28.93 2.22
N ILE A 361 23.37 -28.15 3.18
CA ILE A 361 23.41 -28.28 4.66
C ILE A 361 23.14 -26.87 5.27
N ASP A 362 21.96 -26.59 5.84
CA ASP A 362 21.56 -26.88 7.23
C ASP A 362 20.35 -26.03 7.63
N ASN A 363 19.45 -26.62 8.42
CA ASN A 363 18.27 -26.00 9.00
C ASN A 363 18.67 -25.07 10.17
N SER A 364 18.87 -23.79 9.89
CA SER A 364 18.92 -22.74 10.91
C SER A 364 18.34 -21.45 10.34
N ASP A 365 17.15 -21.12 10.85
CA ASP A 365 16.58 -19.79 11.04
C ASP A 365 17.25 -18.61 10.25
N ASP A 366 16.45 -18.03 9.35
CA ASP A 366 16.64 -16.77 8.60
C ASP A 366 17.77 -16.69 7.55
N SER A 367 17.38 -16.56 6.27
CA SER A 367 18.04 -15.74 5.25
C SER A 367 17.09 -15.54 4.05
N ASP A 368 17.13 -14.53 3.19
CA ASP A 368 17.61 -13.14 3.16
C ASP A 368 17.08 -12.61 1.80
N THR A 369 16.57 -11.38 1.74
CA THR A 369 16.50 -10.63 0.46
C THR A 369 17.55 -9.51 0.51
N ARG A 370 18.49 -9.56 -0.43
CA ARG A 370 19.64 -8.64 -0.54
C ARG A 370 19.20 -7.32 -1.19
N SER A 371 19.73 -6.20 -0.70
CA SER A 371 19.75 -4.92 -1.42
C SER A 371 21.14 -4.30 -1.26
N THR A 372 21.70 -3.86 -2.39
CA THR A 372 23.05 -3.34 -2.59
C THR A 372 23.08 -1.81 -2.41
N THR A 373 24.00 -1.33 -1.58
CA THR A 373 24.31 0.10 -1.42
C THR A 373 25.26 0.60 -2.51
N SER A 374 24.92 1.74 -3.10
CA SER A 374 25.76 2.55 -4.00
C SER A 374 26.81 3.34 -3.20
N THR A 375 28.06 3.33 -3.68
CA THR A 375 29.20 4.05 -3.10
C THR A 375 29.40 5.39 -3.82
N ARG A 376 29.56 6.44 -3.02
CA ARG A 376 29.89 7.81 -3.42
C ARG A 376 31.34 7.90 -3.92
N MET A 377 31.54 8.66 -4.99
CA MET A 377 32.83 8.92 -5.64
C MET A 377 33.82 9.66 -4.73
N LEU A 378 35.09 9.25 -4.77
CA LEU A 378 36.25 10.11 -4.53
C LEU A 378 37.32 9.81 -5.58
N THR A 379 38.00 10.88 -5.92
CA THR A 379 38.85 11.18 -7.08
C THR A 379 40.20 10.47 -7.09
N GLU A 380 40.74 10.36 -8.31
CA GLU A 380 42.06 9.85 -8.70
C GLU A 380 43.23 10.54 -7.97
N ASN A 381 44.29 9.78 -7.64
CA ASN A 381 45.63 10.01 -8.24
C ASN A 381 46.68 8.94 -7.86
N ALA A 382 47.38 8.52 -8.92
CA ALA A 382 48.69 7.87 -9.10
C ALA A 382 49.54 7.28 -7.94
N ALA A 383 50.10 6.09 -8.23
CA ALA A 383 51.23 5.38 -7.60
C ALA A 383 52.59 6.12 -7.83
N PRO A 384 53.80 5.70 -7.31
CA PRO A 384 54.19 4.36 -6.82
C PRO A 384 55.18 4.23 -5.64
N LYS A 385 55.41 2.95 -5.30
CA LYS A 385 56.34 2.24 -4.36
C LYS A 385 57.73 2.84 -4.06
N ALA A 386 58.18 2.76 -2.79
CA ALA A 386 59.53 2.34 -2.29
C ALA A 386 59.57 2.30 -0.74
N SER A 387 59.84 1.14 -0.10
CA SER A 387 61.09 0.73 0.59
C SER A 387 61.23 1.05 2.11
N LYS A 388 61.20 -0.03 2.91
CA LYS A 388 61.93 -0.38 4.16
C LYS A 388 62.38 0.69 5.19
N ALA A 389 62.02 0.36 6.46
CA ALA A 389 62.81 0.30 7.70
C ALA A 389 63.04 1.56 8.58
N GLY A 390 62.82 1.40 9.90
CA GLY A 390 63.62 2.07 10.94
C GLY A 390 62.88 2.78 12.09
N THR A 391 62.62 2.05 13.19
CA THR A 391 62.86 2.39 14.62
C THR A 391 62.43 3.74 15.24
N LEU A 392 61.48 3.64 16.18
CA LEU A 392 61.29 4.30 17.50
C LEU A 392 61.89 5.69 17.80
N ARG A 393 61.02 6.60 18.30
CA ARG A 393 61.25 7.32 19.56
C ARG A 393 59.96 7.89 20.16
N THR A 394 59.69 7.51 21.40
CA THR A 394 58.68 8.06 22.32
C THR A 394 59.23 9.35 22.94
N VAL A 395 58.42 10.42 23.01
CA VAL A 395 58.54 11.47 24.03
C VAL A 395 57.13 11.93 24.41
N VAL A 396 56.91 11.94 25.72
CA VAL A 396 55.74 12.35 26.48
C VAL A 396 55.70 13.88 26.53
N GLU A 397 54.54 14.49 26.24
CA GLU A 397 54.24 15.88 26.59
C GLU A 397 53.45 15.88 27.90
N ASP A 398 54.06 16.42 28.95
CA ASP A 398 53.39 16.91 30.15
C ASP A 398 53.71 18.40 30.29
N SER A 399 52.78 19.12 30.92
CA SER A 399 52.94 20.44 31.53
C SER A 399 52.80 21.64 30.56
N GLU A 400 52.04 22.71 30.83
CA GLU A 400 51.14 23.14 31.89
C GLU A 400 50.85 24.65 31.61
N TRP A 401 49.68 25.17 32.01
CA TRP A 401 49.38 26.60 32.30
C TRP A 401 49.21 27.57 31.12
N GLU A 402 48.51 28.69 31.22
CA GLU A 402 47.37 29.23 31.98
C GLU A 402 46.97 30.49 31.17
N ASP A 403 45.69 30.85 31.21
CA ASP A 403 45.12 32.20 31.12
C ASP A 403 45.72 33.28 30.19
N ALA A 404 44.88 33.82 29.30
CA ALA A 404 44.44 35.22 29.37
C ALA A 404 43.52 35.60 28.18
N LEU A 405 42.27 35.90 28.54
CA LEU A 405 41.45 37.08 28.20
C LEU A 405 41.64 37.91 26.90
N VAL A 406 40.50 38.52 26.53
CA VAL A 406 40.23 39.73 25.71
C VAL A 406 39.80 39.43 24.25
N VAL A 407 38.49 39.42 23.94
CA VAL A 407 37.64 40.52 23.38
C VAL A 407 38.22 41.04 22.05
N ASP A 408 37.54 41.03 20.88
CA ASP A 408 36.13 41.14 20.50
C ASP A 408 35.72 40.09 19.44
#